data_AF-A0A2S9FCN2-F1
#
_entry.id   AF-A0A2S9FCN2-F1
#
_cell.length_a   1.000
_cell.length_b   1.000
_cell.length_c   1.000
_cell.angle_alpha   90.00
_cell.angle_beta   90.00
_cell.angle_gamma   90.00
#
_symmetry.space_group_name_H-M   'P 1'
#
loop_
_entity.id
_entity.type
_entity.pdbx_description
1 polymer ?
#
loop_
_entity_poly.entity_id
_entity_poly.type
_entity_poly.pdbx_seq_one_letter_code
_entity_poly.pdbx_strand_id
1 'polypeptide(L)'
;MAWIGALKFTEYEANGIAPLVSESPFMSWVYDVFSVTTFSALLGVLELVAALLIAVKPWRPMLSVAGSVIAIGLFTATLSFLFTTPGVFEASAGGFPILSSTGQFLIKDVALLGIAAWTLTDAIRSSRP
;
A
#
# COMPACT_ATOMS: atom_id res chain seq x y z
N MET A 1 -1.74 -7.15 -4.39
CA MET A 1 -0.32 -7.21 -3.99
C MET A 1 0.55 -7.38 -5.22
N ALA A 2 0.94 -8.59 -5.64
CA ALA A 2 1.91 -8.76 -6.74
C ALA A 2 1.57 -7.99 -8.03
N TRP A 3 0.31 -8.05 -8.47
CA TRP A 3 -0.15 -7.31 -9.66
C TRP A 3 -0.04 -5.78 -9.50
N ILE A 4 -0.42 -5.26 -8.32
CA ILE A 4 -0.33 -3.82 -8.02
C ILE A 4 1.14 -3.38 -8.04
N GLY A 5 2.02 -4.19 -7.43
CA GLY A 5 3.45 -3.93 -7.40
C GLY A 5 4.10 -3.96 -8.78
N ALA A 6 3.66 -4.86 -9.66
CA ALA A 6 4.11 -4.90 -11.05
C ALA A 6 3.68 -3.65 -11.85
N LEU A 7 2.48 -3.11 -11.59
CA LEU A 7 2.00 -1.90 -12.26
C LEU A 7 2.80 -0.64 -11.84
N LYS A 8 3.44 -0.64 -10.67
CA LYS A 8 4.26 0.49 -10.18
C LYS A 8 5.48 0.81 -11.06
N PHE A 9 5.86 -0.08 -11.97
CA PHE A 9 6.92 0.16 -12.96
C PHE A 9 6.42 0.89 -14.21
N THR A 10 5.12 1.21 -14.27
CA THR A 10 4.53 1.98 -15.36
C THR A 10 4.45 3.46 -15.01
N GLU A 11 4.60 4.34 -16.01
CA GLU A 11 4.39 5.78 -15.84
C GLU A 11 2.96 6.11 -15.41
N TYR A 12 2.00 5.31 -15.85
CA TYR A 12 0.60 5.44 -15.47
C TYR A 12 0.43 5.41 -13.94
N GLU A 13 0.97 4.38 -13.28
CA GLU A 13 0.86 4.30 -11.82
C GLU A 13 1.76 5.29 -11.09
N ALA A 14 2.94 5.59 -11.63
CA ALA A 14 3.82 6.58 -11.03
C ALA A 14 3.13 7.95 -10.95
N ASN A 15 2.46 8.37 -12.03
CA ASN A 15 1.69 9.61 -12.06
C ASN A 15 0.39 9.51 -11.25
N GLY A 16 -0.21 8.33 -11.14
CA GLY A 16 -1.42 8.10 -10.34
C GLY A 16 -1.20 8.31 -8.85
N ILE A 17 -0.02 7.92 -8.32
CA ILE A 17 0.29 8.09 -6.89
C ILE A 17 0.97 9.40 -6.54
N ALA A 18 1.57 10.09 -7.51
CA ALA A 18 2.36 11.29 -7.25
C ALA A 18 1.59 12.35 -6.44
N PRO A 19 0.32 12.69 -6.79
CA PRO A 19 -0.45 13.67 -6.03
C PRO A 19 -0.72 13.26 -4.59
N LEU A 20 -0.89 11.95 -4.33
CA LEU A 20 -1.16 11.44 -2.98
C LEU A 20 0.05 11.62 -2.06
N VAL A 21 1.24 11.42 -2.62
CA VAL A 21 2.50 11.51 -1.90
C VAL A 21 2.90 12.97 -1.67
N SER A 22 2.73 13.84 -2.69
CA SER A 22 3.09 15.26 -2.60
C SER A 22 2.23 16.03 -1.61
N GLU A 23 0.96 15.68 -1.47
CA GLU A 23 0.01 16.31 -0.54
C GLU A 23 0.08 15.69 0.88
N SER A 24 0.82 14.60 1.06
CA SER A 24 0.95 13.96 2.37
C SER A 24 1.98 14.66 3.25
N PRO A 25 1.65 15.11 4.47
CA PRO A 25 2.60 15.74 5.38
C PRO A 25 3.74 14.80 5.83
N PHE A 26 3.55 13.49 5.70
CA PHE A 26 4.57 12.50 6.07
C PHE A 26 5.52 12.14 4.93
N MET A 27 5.11 12.36 3.68
CA MET A 27 5.84 11.88 2.49
C MET A 27 6.12 12.96 1.44
N SER A 28 5.68 14.20 1.63
CA SER A 28 5.88 15.29 0.66
C SER A 28 7.36 15.52 0.30
N TRP A 29 8.25 15.38 1.28
CA TRP A 29 9.71 15.51 1.12
C TRP A 29 10.35 14.42 0.24
N VAL A 30 9.68 13.29 0.02
CA VAL A 30 10.26 12.15 -0.70
C VAL A 30 10.64 12.52 -2.12
N TYR A 31 9.88 13.43 -2.75
CA TYR A 31 10.17 13.89 -4.11
C TYR A 31 11.30 14.93 -4.22
N ASP A 32 11.79 15.44 -3.09
CA ASP A 32 13.04 16.22 -3.05
C ASP A 32 14.27 15.30 -3.16
N VAL A 33 14.12 14.01 -2.86
CA VAL A 33 15.20 13.01 -2.85
C VAL A 33 15.10 12.04 -4.02
N PHE A 34 13.88 11.63 -4.38
CA PHE A 34 13.62 10.63 -5.42
C PHE A 34 12.72 11.20 -6.52
N SER A 35 12.93 10.77 -7.76
CA SER A 35 11.97 11.05 -8.82
C SER A 35 10.65 10.27 -8.59
N VAL A 36 9.55 10.75 -9.17
CA VAL A 36 8.24 10.10 -9.10
C VAL A 36 8.29 8.64 -9.56
N THR A 37 8.99 8.38 -10.67
CA THR A 37 9.13 7.03 -11.24
C THR A 37 10.03 6.15 -10.37
N THR A 38 11.13 6.69 -9.82
CA THR A 38 12.00 5.95 -8.90
C THR A 38 11.26 5.56 -7.63
N PHE A 39 10.54 6.49 -7.01
CA PHE A 39 9.77 6.18 -5.81
C PHE A 39 8.67 5.15 -6.08
N SER A 40 7.94 5.29 -7.19
CA SER A 40 6.96 4.29 -7.62
C SER A 40 7.60 2.92 -7.78
N ALA A 41 8.73 2.82 -8.49
CA ALA A 41 9.46 1.57 -8.67
C ALA A 41 9.92 0.95 -7.33
N LEU A 42 10.39 1.78 -6.38
CA LEU A 42 10.76 1.30 -5.04
C LEU A 42 9.56 0.69 -4.29
N LEU A 43 8.40 1.35 -4.33
CA LEU A 43 7.16 0.78 -3.79
C LEU A 43 6.79 -0.53 -4.51
N GLY A 44 6.95 -0.59 -5.83
CA GLY A 44 6.74 -1.80 -6.63
C GLY A 44 7.61 -2.96 -6.18
N VAL A 45 8.91 -2.72 -5.96
CA VAL A 45 9.83 -3.72 -5.42
C VAL A 45 9.37 -4.19 -4.04
N LEU A 46 9.01 -3.28 -3.14
CA LEU A 46 8.53 -3.63 -1.80
C LEU A 46 7.27 -4.50 -1.86
N GLU A 47 6.30 -4.16 -2.71
CA GLU A 47 5.07 -4.94 -2.88
C GLU A 47 5.33 -6.34 -3.47
N LEU A 48 6.23 -6.45 -4.46
CA LEU A 48 6.61 -7.73 -5.06
C LEU A 48 7.36 -8.62 -4.07
N VAL A 49 8.30 -8.05 -3.30
CA VAL A 49 9.03 -8.76 -2.24
C VAL A 49 8.07 -9.22 -1.15
N ALA A 50 7.15 -8.36 -0.69
CA ALA A 50 6.14 -8.73 0.29
C ALA A 50 5.25 -9.87 -0.22
N ALA A 51 4.79 -9.80 -1.48
CA ALA A 51 3.98 -10.85 -2.09
C ALA A 51 4.73 -12.19 -2.17
N LEU A 52 6.01 -12.17 -2.57
CA LEU A 52 6.85 -13.36 -2.64
C LEU A 52 7.05 -13.97 -1.24
N LEU A 53 7.40 -13.14 -0.25
CA LEU A 53 7.61 -13.57 1.13
C LEU A 53 6.34 -14.22 1.72
N ILE A 54 5.17 -13.61 1.48
CA ILE A 54 3.88 -14.17 1.90
C ILE A 54 3.63 -15.53 1.24
N ALA A 55 3.88 -15.64 -0.07
CA ALA A 55 3.63 -16.86 -0.85
C ALA A 55 4.49 -18.06 -0.43
N VAL A 56 5.68 -17.83 0.12
CA VAL A 56 6.61 -18.90 0.58
C VAL A 56 6.17 -19.55 1.90
N LYS A 57 5.05 -19.11 2.50
CA LYS A 57 4.49 -19.67 3.75
C LYS A 57 4.52 -21.20 3.86
N PRO A 58 4.10 -22.01 2.85
CA PRO A 58 4.03 -23.47 2.97
C PRO A 58 5.35 -24.14 3.32
N TRP A 59 6.48 -23.52 2.95
CA TRP A 59 7.82 -24.06 3.22
C TRP A 59 8.52 -23.36 4.38
N ARG A 60 8.34 -22.04 4.52
CA ARG A 60 9.02 -21.22 5.53
C ARG A 60 8.05 -20.18 6.09
N PRO A 61 7.18 -20.55 7.06
CA PRO A 61 6.17 -19.64 7.61
C PRO A 61 6.78 -18.37 8.21
N MET A 62 8.00 -18.44 8.78
CA MET A 62 8.72 -17.26 9.29
C MET A 62 9.05 -16.20 8.21
N LEU A 63 9.24 -16.59 6.95
CA LEU A 63 9.43 -15.61 5.86
C LEU A 63 8.11 -14.89 5.54
N SER A 64 7.00 -15.61 5.63
CA SER A 64 5.66 -15.05 5.44
C SER A 64 5.29 -14.03 6.52
N VAL A 65 5.81 -14.18 7.75
CA VAL A 65 5.72 -13.16 8.80
C VAL A 65 6.34 -11.83 8.34
N ALA A 66 7.58 -11.87 7.84
CA ALA A 66 8.26 -10.66 7.35
C ALA A 66 7.49 -10.01 6.18
N GLY A 67 7.03 -10.82 5.22
CA GLY A 67 6.21 -10.33 4.10
C GLY A 67 4.91 -9.68 4.56
N SER A 68 4.23 -10.28 5.55
CA SER A 68 2.98 -9.74 6.10
C SER A 68 3.20 -8.42 6.85
N VAL A 69 4.30 -8.28 7.59
CA VAL A 69 4.67 -7.02 8.25
C VAL A 69 4.93 -5.91 7.24
N ILE A 70 5.66 -6.19 6.16
CA ILE A 70 5.89 -5.22 5.08
C ILE A 70 4.54 -4.81 4.45
N ALA A 71 3.68 -5.78 4.14
CA ALA A 71 2.36 -5.52 3.56
C ALA A 71 1.48 -4.63 4.47
N ILE A 72 1.47 -4.90 5.78
CA ILE A 72 0.78 -4.06 6.76
C ILE A 72 1.30 -2.63 6.70
N GLY A 73 2.63 -2.44 6.73
CA GLY A 73 3.24 -1.11 6.64
C GLY A 73 2.83 -0.35 5.37
N LEU A 74 2.86 -1.02 4.21
CA LEU A 74 2.46 -0.43 2.93
C LEU A 74 0.98 -0.03 2.90
N PHE A 75 0.07 -0.90 3.37
CA PHE A 75 -1.36 -0.58 3.38
C PHE A 75 -1.71 0.47 4.43
N THR A 76 -1.05 0.46 5.59
CA THR A 76 -1.22 1.52 6.59
C THR A 76 -0.72 2.87 6.06
N ALA A 77 0.43 2.90 5.39
CA ALA A 77 0.92 4.10 4.73
C ALA A 77 -0.07 4.61 3.67
N THR A 78 -0.59 3.72 2.83
CA THR A 78 -1.57 4.09 1.79
C THR A 78 -2.88 4.58 2.39
N LEU A 79 -3.39 3.94 3.45
CA LEU A 79 -4.59 4.39 4.15
C LEU A 79 -4.41 5.71 4.89
N SER A 80 -3.19 6.10 5.26
CA SER A 80 -2.92 7.43 5.82
C SER A 80 -3.34 8.54 4.84
N PHE A 81 -3.23 8.30 3.53
CA PHE A 81 -3.64 9.24 2.50
C PHE A 81 -5.14 9.54 2.51
N LEU A 82 -5.98 8.65 3.05
CA LEU A 82 -7.42 8.89 3.20
C LEU A 82 -7.69 10.10 4.10
N PHE A 83 -6.81 10.36 5.07
CA PHE A 83 -6.94 11.44 6.04
C PHE A 83 -6.05 12.64 5.72
N THR A 84 -4.92 12.42 5.03
CA THR A 84 -3.96 13.50 4.75
C THR A 84 -4.16 14.16 3.41
N THR A 85 -4.76 13.49 2.43
CA THR A 85 -4.84 13.99 1.05
C THR A 85 -6.13 14.78 0.84
N PRO A 86 -6.08 16.02 0.33
CA PRO A 86 -7.28 16.75 -0.06
C PRO A 86 -7.97 16.07 -1.25
N GLY A 87 -9.30 16.23 -1.37
CA GLY A 87 -10.07 15.67 -2.50
C GLY A 87 -10.40 14.18 -2.40
N VAL A 88 -10.11 13.53 -1.28
CA VAL A 88 -10.56 12.16 -0.98
C VAL A 88 -12.08 12.07 -0.87
N PHE A 89 -12.71 13.10 -0.31
CA PHE A 89 -14.16 13.22 -0.21
C PHE A 89 -14.70 14.11 -1.33
N GLU A 90 -15.80 13.70 -1.95
CA GLU A 90 -16.39 14.39 -3.10
C GLU A 90 -17.12 15.67 -2.64
N ALA A 91 -16.44 16.81 -2.78
CA ALA A 91 -16.96 18.11 -2.33
C ALA A 91 -18.26 18.49 -3.06
N SER A 92 -18.41 18.12 -4.34
CA SER A 92 -19.62 18.44 -5.13
C SER A 92 -20.86 17.67 -4.66
N ALA A 93 -20.67 16.54 -3.97
CA ALA A 93 -21.75 15.71 -3.45
C ALA A 93 -22.07 15.97 -1.96
N GLY A 94 -21.44 16.98 -1.34
CA GLY A 94 -21.64 17.30 0.07
C GLY A 94 -20.50 16.86 1.00
N GLY A 95 -19.38 16.36 0.46
CA GLY A 95 -18.20 15.98 1.23
C GLY A 95 -18.38 14.65 1.99
N PHE A 96 -17.82 14.56 3.19
CA PHE A 96 -17.89 13.34 4.00
C PHE A 96 -19.36 12.91 4.26
N PRO A 97 -19.74 11.63 4.04
CA PRO A 97 -18.90 10.45 3.82
C PRO A 97 -18.73 10.03 2.35
N ILE A 98 -19.09 10.86 1.37
CA ILE A 98 -19.08 10.48 -0.05
C ILE A 98 -17.65 10.51 -0.58
N LEU A 99 -17.19 9.38 -1.12
CA LEU A 99 -15.83 9.20 -1.60
C LEU A 99 -15.71 9.56 -3.07
N SER A 100 -14.68 10.35 -3.41
CA SER A 100 -14.24 10.55 -4.80
C SER A 100 -13.65 9.25 -5.38
N SER A 101 -13.31 9.24 -6.66
CA SER A 101 -12.59 8.12 -7.28
C SER A 101 -11.30 7.76 -6.53
N THR A 102 -10.56 8.77 -6.06
CA THR A 102 -9.37 8.60 -5.22
C THR A 102 -9.72 7.98 -3.87
N GLY A 103 -10.75 8.49 -3.19
CA GLY A 103 -11.19 7.91 -1.91
C GLY A 103 -11.61 6.44 -2.04
N GLN A 104 -12.29 6.08 -3.12
CA GLN A 104 -12.67 4.69 -3.43
C GLN A 104 -11.45 3.81 -3.75
N PHE A 105 -10.44 4.37 -4.42
CA PHE A 105 -9.18 3.66 -4.65
C PHE A 105 -8.44 3.37 -3.33
N LEU A 106 -8.45 4.30 -2.38
CA LEU A 106 -7.77 4.14 -1.09
C LEU A 106 -8.53 3.22 -0.13
N ILE A 107 -9.86 3.32 -0.07
CA ILE A 107 -10.65 2.57 0.93
C ILE A 107 -10.57 1.05 0.74
N LYS A 108 -10.30 0.58 -0.49
CA LYS A 108 -10.12 -0.85 -0.78
C LYS A 108 -8.95 -1.44 0.02
N ASP A 109 -7.96 -0.62 0.37
CA ASP A 109 -6.77 -1.08 1.07
C ASP A 109 -7.07 -1.42 2.54
N VAL A 110 -8.22 -1.03 3.09
CA VAL A 110 -8.71 -1.50 4.39
C VAL A 110 -8.88 -3.02 4.38
N ALA A 111 -9.48 -3.56 3.31
CA ALA A 111 -9.65 -5.00 3.17
C ALA A 111 -8.30 -5.70 3.03
N LEU A 112 -7.37 -5.11 2.26
CA LEU A 112 -6.03 -5.66 2.07
C LEU A 112 -5.19 -5.62 3.35
N LEU A 113 -5.32 -4.58 4.17
CA LEU A 113 -4.73 -4.50 5.51
C LEU A 113 -5.26 -5.62 6.42
N GLY A 114 -6.58 -5.85 6.40
CA GLY A 114 -7.20 -6.95 7.12
C GLY A 114 -6.67 -8.32 6.69
N ILE A 115 -6.50 -8.54 5.38
CA ILE A 115 -5.89 -9.75 4.83
C ILE A 115 -4.44 -9.89 5.27
N ALA A 116 -3.64 -8.81 5.24
CA ALA A 116 -2.24 -8.83 5.67
C ALA A 116 -2.09 -9.13 7.18
N ALA A 117 -2.97 -8.59 8.02
CA ALA A 117 -3.02 -8.92 9.45
C ALA A 117 -3.41 -10.38 9.69
N TRP A 118 -4.33 -10.90 8.87
CA TRP A 118 -4.70 -12.32 8.91
C TRP A 118 -3.53 -13.22 8.49
N THR A 119 -2.84 -12.93 7.38
CA THR A 119 -1.68 -13.71 6.94
C THR A 119 -0.55 -13.68 7.96
N LEU A 120 -0.32 -12.54 8.63
CA LEU A 120 0.64 -12.43 9.73
C LEU A 120 0.30 -13.42 10.85
N THR A 121 -0.95 -13.38 11.33
CA THR A 121 -1.41 -14.22 12.43
C THR A 121 -1.34 -15.71 12.08
N ASP A 122 -1.76 -16.05 10.87
CA ASP A 122 -1.74 -17.40 10.33
C ASP A 122 -0.31 -17.95 10.14
N ALA A 123 0.62 -17.12 9.66
CA ALA A 123 2.04 -17.46 9.56
C ALA A 123 2.67 -17.71 10.94
N ILE A 124 2.40 -16.85 11.93
CA ILE A 124 2.88 -17.01 13.32
C ILE A 124 2.37 -18.33 13.94
N ARG A 125 1.09 -18.67 13.70
CA ARG A 125 0.52 -19.94 14.18
C ARG A 125 1.19 -21.14 13.52
N SER A 126 1.46 -21.06 12.22
CA SER A 126 2.10 -22.12 11.43
C SER A 126 3.59 -22.31 11.78
N SER A 127 4.23 -21.35 12.43
CA SER A 127 5.63 -21.44 12.89
C SER A 127 5.78 -22.00 14.31
N ARG A 128 4.68 -22.29 15.02
CA ARG A 128 4.75 -22.92 16.34
C ARG A 128 5.02 -24.42 16.19
N PRO A 129 5.92 -24.99 17.01
CA PRO A 129 6.20 -26.42 17.01
C PRO A 129 5.00 -27.25 17.48
#